data_AF-A8UXQ8-F1
#
_entry.id   AF-A8UXQ8-F1
#
_cell.length_a   1.000
_cell.length_b   1.000
_cell.length_c   1.000
_cell.angle_alpha   90.00
_cell.angle_beta   90.00
_cell.angle_gamma   90.00
#
_symmetry.space_group_name_H-M   'P 1'
#
loop_
_entity.id
_entity.type
_entity.pdbx_description
1 polymer ?
#
loop_
_entity_poly.entity_id
_entity_poly.type
_entity_poly.pdbx_seq_one_letter_code
_entity_poly.pdbx_strand_id
1 'polypeptide(L)' 'MLGRNYKGVFSKMGEGLLEKYAEDLRKELESKPDDPELLFKLGIAYTRMGKVDSAREVYKRLKDIDQEKAKELLDAIYDV' A
#
# COMPACT_ATOMS: atom_id res chain seq x y z
N MET A 1 5.94 26.55 21.24
CA MET A 1 6.56 25.31 20.73
C MET A 1 5.91 24.11 21.40
N LEU A 2 5.03 23.38 20.71
CA LEU A 2 4.49 22.09 21.20
C LEU A 2 4.30 21.14 20.01
N GLY A 3 5.41 20.70 19.41
CA GLY A 3 5.44 19.56 18.50
C GLY A 3 5.38 18.27 19.31
N ARG A 4 4.19 17.88 19.78
CA ARG A 4 4.01 16.58 20.44
C ARG A 4 3.93 15.49 19.37
N ASN A 5 5.07 14.82 19.20
CA ASN A 5 5.22 13.51 18.58
C ASN A 5 4.27 12.47 19.23
N TYR A 6 3.02 12.38 18.76
CA TYR A 6 2.15 11.23 19.02
C TYR A 6 2.47 10.02 18.12
N LYS A 7 3.59 10.06 17.38
CA LYS A 7 4.04 8.97 16.49
C LYS A 7 4.77 7.81 17.21
N GLY A 8 5.00 7.87 18.52
CA GLY A 8 5.93 6.94 19.18
C GLY A 8 5.44 5.50 19.38
N VAL A 9 4.17 5.29 19.74
CA VAL A 9 3.65 3.96 20.13
C VAL A 9 2.48 3.51 19.25
N PHE A 10 1.57 4.43 18.91
CA PHE A 10 0.43 4.12 18.03
C PHE A 10 0.84 3.97 16.55
N SER A 11 1.91 4.67 16.12
CA SER A 11 2.45 4.51 14.75
C SER A 11 3.04 3.12 14.55
N LYS A 12 3.82 2.60 15.52
CA LYS A 12 4.36 1.23 15.48
C LYS A 12 3.30 0.14 15.47
N MET A 13 2.20 0.31 16.22
CA MET A 13 1.06 -0.63 16.16
C MET A 13 0.37 -0.60 14.80
N GLY A 14 0.21 0.59 14.20
CA GLY A 14 -0.29 0.73 12.84
C GLY A 14 0.63 0.10 11.80
N GLU A 15 1.95 0.29 11.93
CA GLU A 15 2.96 -0.29 11.04
C GLU A 15 2.91 -1.83 11.05
N GLY A 16 2.86 -2.47 12.22
CA GLY A 16 2.78 -3.94 12.32
C GLY A 16 1.48 -4.52 11.75
N LEU A 17 0.36 -3.80 11.88
CA LEU A 17 -0.91 -4.19 11.28
C LEU A 17 -0.88 -4.06 9.75
N LEU A 18 -0.26 -3.00 9.23
CA LEU A 18 -0.08 -2.81 7.79
C LEU A 18 0.88 -3.85 7.19
N GLU A 19 1.93 -4.24 7.91
CA GLU A 19 2.84 -5.32 7.49
C GLU A 19 2.10 -6.64 7.36
N LYS A 20 1.37 -7.05 8.40
CA LYS A 20 0.57 -8.27 8.37
C LYS A 20 -0.47 -8.23 7.24
N TYR A 21 -1.14 -7.09 7.07
CA TYR A 21 -2.12 -6.92 6.00
C TYR A 21 -1.50 -7.07 4.60
N ALA A 22 -0.33 -6.47 4.38
CA ALA A 22 0.40 -6.62 3.12
C ALA A 22 0.86 -8.07 2.88
N GLU A 23 1.20 -8.82 3.94
CA GLU A 23 1.51 -10.25 3.84
C GLU A 23 0.29 -11.10 3.48
N ASP A 24 -0.87 -10.86 4.12
CA ASP A 24 -2.12 -11.55 3.80
C ASP A 24 -2.52 -11.31 2.32
N LEU A 25 -2.46 -10.05 1.86
CA LEU A 25 -2.74 -9.71 0.47
C LEU A 25 -1.77 -10.39 -0.51
N ARG A 26 -0.48 -10.46 -0.16
CA ARG A 26 0.51 -11.19 -0.98
C ARG A 26 0.15 -12.66 -1.12
N LYS A 27 -0.31 -13.31 -0.05
CA LYS A 27 -0.76 -14.72 -0.09
C LYS A 27 -2.00 -14.91 -0.95
N GLU A 28 -2.97 -14.01 -0.84
CA GLU A 28 -4.16 -14.06 -1.72
C GLU A 28 -3.78 -13.88 -3.20
N LEU A 29 -2.82 -13.01 -3.48
CA LEU A 29 -2.27 -12.81 -4.82
C LEU A 29 -1.54 -14.04 -5.36
N GLU A 30 -1.06 -14.97 -4.52
CA GLU A 30 -0.49 -16.24 -5.03
C GLU A 30 -1.54 -17.08 -5.78
N SER A 31 -2.81 -16.97 -5.38
CA SER A 31 -3.93 -17.65 -6.06
C SER A 31 -4.59 -16.80 -7.14
N LYS A 32 -4.48 -15.47 -7.04
CA LYS A 32 -5.07 -14.51 -7.99
C LYS A 32 -4.05 -13.42 -8.35
N PRO A 33 -3.01 -13.75 -9.13
CA PRO A 33 -1.84 -12.87 -9.30
C PRO A 33 -2.16 -11.51 -9.91
N ASP A 34 -3.22 -11.42 -10.71
CA ASP A 34 -3.60 -10.23 -11.46
C ASP A 34 -4.98 -9.71 -11.02
N ASP A 35 -5.40 -9.99 -9.78
CA ASP A 35 -6.59 -9.38 -9.21
C ASP A 35 -6.35 -7.89 -8.95
N PRO A 36 -7.02 -6.98 -9.68
CA PRO A 36 -6.74 -5.55 -9.61
C PRO A 36 -7.10 -4.95 -8.26
N GLU A 37 -8.06 -5.54 -7.54
CA GLU A 37 -8.45 -5.04 -6.23
C GLU A 37 -7.45 -5.43 -5.14
N LEU A 38 -6.94 -6.66 -5.15
CA LEU A 38 -5.88 -7.10 -4.25
C LEU A 38 -4.58 -6.33 -4.51
N LEU A 39 -4.21 -6.12 -5.78
CA LEU A 39 -3.08 -5.27 -6.14
C LEU A 39 -3.28 -3.83 -5.65
N PHE A 40 -4.44 -3.23 -5.87
CA PHE A 40 -4.73 -1.88 -5.37
C PHE A 40 -4.58 -1.78 -3.84
N LYS A 41 -5.20 -2.70 -3.09
CA LYS A 41 -5.11 -2.76 -1.62
C LYS A 41 -3.67 -2.92 -1.16
N LEU A 42 -2.85 -3.71 -1.86
CA LEU A 42 -1.44 -3.91 -1.54
C LEU A 42 -0.63 -2.63 -1.76
N GLY A 43 -0.90 -1.92 -2.85
CA GLY A 43 -0.29 -0.63 -3.16
C GLY A 43 -0.60 0.41 -2.07
N ILE A 44 -1.87 0.53 -1.68
CA ILE A 44 -2.29 1.44 -0.60
C ILE A 44 -1.62 1.09 0.73
N ALA A 45 -1.49 -0.20 1.05
CA ALA A 45 -0.78 -0.65 2.25
C ALA A 45 0.68 -0.17 2.23
N TYR A 46 1.40 -0.38 1.12
CA TYR A 46 2.78 0.09 0.99
C TYR A 46 2.92 1.60 1.06
N THR A 47 2.03 2.35 0.42
CA THR A 47 1.97 3.80 0.49
C THR A 47 1.85 4.27 1.94
N ARG A 48 0.91 3.70 2.71
CA ARG A 48 0.71 4.04 4.14
C ARG A 48 1.88 3.68 5.04
N MET A 49 2.67 2.69 4.63
CA MET A 49 3.90 2.29 5.32
C MET A 49 5.13 3.11 4.92
N GLY A 50 4.99 4.05 3.98
CA GLY A 50 6.12 4.79 3.40
C GLY A 50 7.02 3.94 2.49
N LYS A 51 6.61 2.72 2.13
CA LYS A 51 7.32 1.82 1.21
C LYS A 51 7.00 2.21 -0.25
N VAL A 52 7.34 3.44 -0.62
CA VAL A 52 6.97 4.07 -1.91
C VAL A 52 7.47 3.27 -3.11
N ASP A 53 8.69 2.72 -3.06
CA ASP A 53 9.22 1.90 -4.15
C ASP A 53 8.38 0.65 -4.40
N SER A 54 7.95 -0.05 -3.34
CA SER A 54 7.06 -1.20 -3.45
C SER A 54 5.68 -0.82 -3.98
N ALA A 55 5.13 0.32 -3.55
CA ALA A 55 3.87 0.83 -4.09
C ALA A 55 3.97 1.14 -5.60
N ARG A 56 5.11 1.67 -6.06
CA ARG A 56 5.37 1.91 -7.49
C ARG A 56 5.48 0.63 -8.30
N GLU A 57 6.03 -0.45 -7.74
CA GLU A 57 6.03 -1.75 -8.43
C GLU A 57 4.62 -2.30 -8.59
N VAL A 58 3.79 -2.18 -7.55
CA VAL A 58 2.38 -2.56 -7.62
C VAL A 58 1.64 -1.70 -8.65
N TYR A 59 1.87 -0.38 -8.69
CA TYR A 59 1.32 0.51 -9.70
C TYR A 59 1.66 0.07 -11.13
N LYS A 60 2.93 -0.31 -11.39
CA LYS A 60 3.34 -0.79 -12.72
C LYS A 60 2.51 -1.98 -13.15
N ARG A 61 2.35 -2.98 -12.27
CA ARG A 61 1.52 -4.17 -12.55
C ARG A 61 0.05 -3.80 -12.74
N LEU A 62 -0.49 -2.98 -11.85
CA LEU A 62 -1.89 -2.58 -11.86
C LEU A 62 -2.24 -1.78 -13.12
N LYS A 63 -1.32 -0.96 -13.63
CA LYS A 63 -1.51 -0.16 -14.85
C LYS A 63 -1.83 -1.01 -16.08
N ASP A 64 -1.24 -2.21 -16.18
CA ASP A 64 -1.48 -3.12 -17.30
C ASP A 64 -2.81 -3.89 -17.16
N ILE A 65 -3.42 -3.90 -15.98
CA ILE A 65 -4.64 -4.67 -15.67
C ILE A 65 -5.86 -3.73 -15.57
N ASP A 66 -5.74 -2.66 -14.79
CA ASP A 66 -6.79 -1.70 -14.50
C ASP A 66 -6.17 -0.29 -14.38
N GLN A 67 -6.34 0.49 -15.45
CA GLN A 67 -5.77 1.83 -15.55
C GLN A 67 -6.43 2.84 -14.60
N GLU A 68 -7.69 2.63 -14.23
CA GLU A 68 -8.43 3.52 -13.32
C GLU A 68 -7.88 3.36 -11.91
N LYS A 69 -7.82 2.12 -11.40
CA LYS A 69 -7.24 1.83 -10.09
C LYS A 69 -5.75 2.16 -10.03
N ALA A 70 -5.02 1.97 -11.13
CA ALA A 70 -3.62 2.38 -11.20
C ALA A 70 -3.48 3.89 -11.03
N LYS A 71 -4.35 4.69 -11.66
CA LYS A 71 -4.34 6.14 -11.50
C LYS A 71 -4.67 6.55 -10.06
N GLU A 72 -5.69 5.92 -9.45
CA GLU A 72 -6.03 6.14 -8.04
C GLU A 72 -4.85 5.80 -7.11
N LEU A 73 -4.17 4.69 -7.36
CA LEU A 73 -2.99 4.29 -6.59
C LEU A 73 -1.83 5.28 -6.78
N LEU A 74 -1.63 5.78 -8.00
CA LEU A 74 -0.60 6.76 -8.29
C LEU A 74 -0.83 8.06 -7.53
N ASP A 75 -2.07 8.54 -7.51
CA ASP A 75 -2.48 9.72 -6.73
C ASP A 75 -2.15 9.51 -5.25
N ALA A 76 -2.58 8.36 -4.70
CA ALA A 76 -2.27 8.00 -3.33
C ALA A 76 -0.77 7.92 -3.04
N ILE A 77 0.08 7.49 -3.97
CA ILE A 77 1.54 7.42 -3.77
C ILE A 77 2.18 8.80 -3.60
N TYR A 78 1.64 9.83 -4.27
CA TYR A 78 2.23 11.18 -4.30
C TYR A 78 1.50 12.20 -3.41
N ASP A 79 0.34 11.87 -2.86
CA ASP A 79 -0.46 12.73 -1.98
C ASP A 79 -0.06 12.63 -0.48
N VAL A 80 0.89 11.75 -0.11
CA VAL A 80 1.31 11.49 1.29
C VAL A 80 2.54 12.27 1.73
#